data_AF-A0A6A6MHZ5-F1
#
_entry.id   AF-A0A6A6MHZ5-F1
#
_cell.length_a   1.000
_cell.length_b   1.000
_cell.length_c   1.000
_cell.angle_alpha   90.00
_cell.angle_beta   90.00
_cell.angle_gamma   90.00
#
_symmetry.space_group_name_H-M   'P 1'
#
loop_
_entity.id
_entity.type
_entity.pdbx_description
1 polymer ?
#
loop_
_entity_poly.entity_id
_entity_poly.type
_entity_poly.pdbx_seq_one_letter_code
_entity_poly.pdbx_strand_id
1 'polypeptide(L)'
;MELSERTSAILMVHKARKNGLPFWNKLRQSDSNQVVVAFEAFRQLNRVFIRPMTAISAMHDMHEDICTSAERKRAAMIILPFHKHQRLDGTLETTRNEFRWVNKRVLEHSPCSVGILVDRGFGGGTHVSASNVSSTVTVLFFGGHDDREALAYGARMAEHPGISLIIVHFIPSNDIMGQMVKVDITDESKRPVNSAKEIVEIVKEFSRCNLFVVGRMPVGPVAAALTEKAEYPELGPVGNLLTSNGFTTSASVLVVQQYNGSTTSQLSSSSSTKIVELPEDDSETG
;
A
#
# COMPACT_ATOMS: atom_id res chain seq x y z
N MET A 1 -31.46 6.02 15.72
CA MET A 1 -30.08 6.16 15.22
C MET A 1 -29.70 7.60 15.50
N GLU A 2 -29.06 7.86 16.65
CA GLU A 2 -28.59 9.20 16.99
C GLU A 2 -27.44 9.56 16.05
N LEU A 3 -27.66 10.60 15.24
CA LEU A 3 -26.62 11.19 14.41
C LEU A 3 -25.84 12.14 15.31
N SER A 4 -24.68 11.70 15.78
CA SER A 4 -23.76 12.57 16.52
C SER A 4 -22.91 13.34 15.52
N GLU A 5 -23.05 14.66 15.49
CA GLU A 5 -22.16 15.62 14.81
C GLU A 5 -20.78 15.63 15.48
N ARG A 6 -20.01 14.54 15.32
CA ARG A 6 -18.67 14.42 15.93
C ARG A 6 -17.58 14.36 14.87
N THR A 7 -16.58 15.22 15.06
CA THR A 7 -15.31 15.30 14.33
C THR A 7 -14.29 14.24 14.76
N SER A 8 -14.71 13.14 15.39
CA SER A 8 -13.78 12.09 15.88
C SER A 8 -14.36 10.71 15.64
N ALA A 9 -13.55 9.80 15.08
CA ALA A 9 -13.98 8.43 14.81
C ALA A 9 -14.32 7.64 16.08
N ILE A 10 -15.36 6.82 15.95
CA ILE A 10 -15.69 5.81 16.96
C ILE A 10 -14.86 4.56 16.68
N LEU A 11 -13.94 4.24 17.58
CA LEU A 11 -13.15 3.01 17.51
C LEU A 11 -13.80 1.91 18.36
N MET A 12 -14.13 0.80 17.72
CA MET A 12 -14.59 -0.42 18.38
C MET A 12 -13.52 -1.51 18.24
N VAL A 13 -13.02 -2.00 19.38
CA VAL A 13 -12.11 -3.15 19.39
C VAL A 13 -12.96 -4.42 19.37
N HIS A 14 -12.76 -5.26 18.38
CA HIS A 14 -13.40 -6.56 18.34
C HIS A 14 -12.59 -7.56 19.15
N LYS A 15 -13.23 -8.13 20.17
CA LYS A 15 -12.70 -9.28 20.89
C LYS A 15 -13.62 -10.46 20.61
N ALA A 16 -13.12 -11.42 19.86
CA ALA A 16 -13.82 -12.67 19.68
C ALA A 16 -13.43 -13.66 20.80
N ARG A 17 -14.37 -14.56 21.11
CA ARG A 17 -14.19 -15.55 22.18
C ARG A 17 -13.19 -16.61 21.72
N LYS A 18 -12.57 -17.35 22.66
CA LYS A 18 -11.65 -18.47 22.37
C LYS A 18 -12.23 -19.55 21.42
N ASN A 19 -13.53 -19.55 21.17
CA ASN A 19 -14.25 -20.44 20.26
C ASN A 19 -14.58 -19.80 18.89
N GLY A 20 -13.98 -18.68 18.51
CA GLY A 20 -14.16 -18.09 17.17
C GLY A 20 -15.43 -17.25 16.98
N LEU A 21 -16.23 -17.04 18.04
CA LEU A 21 -17.51 -16.33 17.96
C LEU A 21 -17.42 -14.91 18.56
N PRO A 22 -17.97 -13.89 17.89
CA PRO A 22 -18.02 -12.53 18.43
C PRO A 22 -18.92 -12.45 19.68
N PHE A 23 -18.63 -11.47 20.56
CA PHE A 23 -19.32 -11.31 21.85
C PHE A 23 -20.80 -10.87 21.74
N TRP A 24 -21.24 -10.36 20.59
CA TRP A 24 -22.54 -9.73 20.42
C TRP A 24 -23.43 -10.56 19.48
N ASN A 25 -24.59 -10.97 19.99
CA ASN A 25 -25.56 -11.80 19.28
C ASN A 25 -26.44 -11.00 18.28
N LYS A 26 -26.61 -11.57 17.09
CA LYS A 26 -27.84 -11.61 16.26
C LYS A 26 -28.65 -10.33 16.02
N LEU A 27 -28.02 -9.20 15.66
CA LEU A 27 -28.77 -8.16 14.93
C LEU A 27 -27.89 -7.53 13.86
N ARG A 28 -28.15 -7.92 12.60
CA ARG A 28 -27.43 -7.62 11.34
C ARG A 28 -26.20 -8.51 11.10
N GLN A 29 -26.38 -9.50 10.20
CA GLN A 29 -25.26 -10.10 9.46
C GLN A 29 -24.59 -8.98 8.66
N SER A 30 -23.50 -8.43 9.22
CA SER A 30 -22.61 -7.50 8.52
C SER A 30 -21.37 -8.28 8.10
N ASP A 31 -20.93 -8.11 6.85
CA ASP A 31 -19.70 -8.69 6.28
C ASP A 31 -18.46 -8.47 7.17
N SER A 32 -18.47 -7.42 8.00
CA SER A 32 -17.41 -7.13 8.97
C SER A 32 -17.15 -8.28 9.96
N ASN A 33 -18.15 -9.08 10.32
CA ASN A 33 -17.97 -10.23 11.21
C ASN A 33 -17.13 -11.35 10.55
N GLN A 34 -17.26 -11.53 9.23
CA GLN A 34 -16.48 -12.54 8.49
C GLN A 34 -15.00 -12.18 8.48
N VAL A 35 -14.67 -10.89 8.33
CA VAL A 35 -13.28 -10.40 8.40
C VAL A 35 -12.68 -10.64 9.79
N VAL A 36 -13.43 -10.38 10.85
CA VAL A 36 -12.98 -10.65 12.24
C VAL A 36 -12.72 -12.15 12.46
N VAL A 37 -13.64 -13.01 12.00
CA VAL A 37 -13.50 -14.47 12.09
C VAL A 37 -12.28 -14.96 11.29
N ALA A 38 -12.09 -14.47 10.06
CA ALA A 38 -10.96 -14.82 9.22
C ALA A 38 -9.61 -14.49 9.90
N PHE A 39 -9.50 -13.29 10.47
CA PHE A 39 -8.31 -12.88 11.20
C PHE A 39 -8.09 -13.65 12.49
N GLU A 40 -9.15 -14.00 13.22
CA GLU A 40 -9.01 -14.84 14.42
C GLU A 40 -8.57 -16.27 14.08
N ALA A 41 -9.14 -16.87 13.03
CA ALA A 41 -8.72 -18.17 12.52
C ALA A 41 -7.23 -18.13 12.09
N PHE A 42 -6.82 -17.08 11.37
CA PHE A 42 -5.41 -16.89 11.01
C PHE A 42 -4.52 -16.76 12.25
N ARG A 43 -4.97 -16.08 13.31
CA ARG A 43 -4.26 -15.96 14.59
C ARG A 43 -4.11 -17.28 15.33
N GLN A 44 -5.05 -18.21 15.15
CA GLN A 44 -4.99 -19.54 15.79
C GLN A 44 -4.07 -20.49 15.02
N LEU A 45 -4.09 -20.39 13.70
CA LEU A 45 -3.26 -21.21 12.81
C LEU A 45 -1.80 -20.72 12.74
N ASN A 46 -1.55 -19.44 13.07
CA ASN A 46 -0.26 -18.80 12.93
C ASN A 46 0.20 -18.09 14.21
N ARG A 47 1.52 -17.98 14.41
CA ARG A 47 2.12 -17.27 15.55
C ARG A 47 2.15 -15.75 15.36
N VAL A 48 1.06 -15.18 14.84
CA VAL A 48 0.93 -13.74 14.58
C VAL A 48 -0.07 -13.14 15.57
N PHE A 49 0.22 -11.96 16.11
CA PHE A 49 -0.74 -11.22 16.94
C PHE A 49 -1.66 -10.38 16.07
N ILE A 50 -2.96 -10.63 16.15
CA ILE A 50 -3.98 -9.86 15.42
C ILE A 50 -4.94 -9.21 16.40
N ARG A 51 -5.21 -7.92 16.19
CA ARG A 51 -6.19 -7.12 16.93
C ARG A 51 -7.14 -6.43 15.95
N PRO A 52 -8.29 -7.05 15.61
CA PRO A 52 -9.27 -6.45 14.73
C PRO A 52 -9.92 -5.23 15.38
N MET A 53 -10.10 -4.16 14.62
CA MET A 53 -10.73 -2.92 15.06
C MET A 53 -11.62 -2.37 13.95
N THR A 54 -12.77 -1.84 14.31
CA THR A 54 -13.64 -1.08 13.41
C THR A 54 -13.57 0.39 13.79
N ALA A 55 -13.36 1.26 12.81
CA ALA A 55 -13.51 2.71 12.97
C ALA A 55 -14.71 3.17 12.13
N ILE A 56 -15.54 4.05 12.69
CA ILE A 56 -16.61 4.73 11.95
C ILE A 56 -16.17 6.18 11.79
N SER A 57 -15.98 6.59 10.53
CA SER A 57 -15.44 7.89 10.14
C SER A 57 -16.31 8.50 9.04
N ALA A 58 -16.41 9.83 9.01
CA ALA A 58 -16.92 10.53 7.84
C ALA A 58 -15.92 10.36 6.68
N MET A 59 -16.41 10.30 5.42
CA MET A 59 -15.54 10.04 4.26
C MET A 59 -14.41 11.05 4.09
N HIS A 60 -14.65 12.32 4.45
CA HIS A 60 -13.65 13.39 4.33
C HIS A 60 -12.57 13.29 5.42
N ASP A 61 -12.90 12.81 6.63
CA ASP A 61 -11.91 12.72 7.73
C ASP A 61 -11.30 11.32 7.88
N MET A 62 -11.80 10.33 7.12
CA MET A 62 -11.37 8.92 7.22
C MET A 62 -9.86 8.75 7.07
N HIS A 63 -9.21 9.55 6.23
CA HIS A 63 -7.76 9.50 6.06
C HIS A 63 -6.99 9.92 7.32
N GLU A 64 -7.48 10.93 8.06
CA GLU A 64 -6.89 11.38 9.31
C GLU A 64 -7.00 10.30 10.38
N ASP A 65 -8.15 9.63 10.46
CA ASP A 65 -8.37 8.52 11.38
C ASP A 65 -7.44 7.34 11.08
N ILE A 66 -7.24 7.02 9.80
CA ILE A 66 -6.31 5.97 9.35
C ILE A 66 -4.88 6.32 9.76
N CYS A 67 -4.40 7.53 9.43
CA CYS A 67 -3.04 7.98 9.73
C CYS A 67 -2.80 8.07 11.25
N THR A 68 -3.74 8.65 12.00
CA THR A 68 -3.67 8.74 13.46
C THR A 68 -3.65 7.36 14.11
N SER A 69 -4.45 6.41 13.58
CA SER A 69 -4.43 5.02 14.04
C SER A 69 -3.09 4.34 13.77
N ALA A 70 -2.50 4.57 12.60
CA ALA A 70 -1.18 4.04 12.24
C ALA A 70 -0.09 4.59 13.16
N GLU A 71 -0.09 5.90 13.41
CA GLU A 71 0.86 6.56 14.31
C GLU A 71 0.75 6.05 15.75
N ARG A 72 -0.47 6.06 16.32
CA ARG A 72 -0.73 5.57 17.70
C ARG A 72 -0.29 4.12 17.90
N LYS A 73 -0.36 3.30 16.85
CA LYS A 73 0.02 1.88 16.88
C LYS A 73 1.47 1.64 16.43
N ARG A 74 2.20 2.69 16.04
CA ARG A 74 3.54 2.62 15.45
C ARG A 74 3.60 1.59 14.31
N ALA A 75 2.60 1.66 13.43
CA ALA A 75 2.54 0.78 12.28
C ALA A 75 3.75 1.02 11.37
N ALA A 76 4.38 -0.05 10.90
CA ALA A 76 5.45 0.04 9.92
C ALA A 76 4.92 0.32 8.50
N MET A 77 3.68 -0.11 8.22
CA MET A 77 3.05 0.02 6.92
C MET A 77 1.53 0.06 7.04
N ILE A 78 0.86 0.81 6.16
CA ILE A 78 -0.59 0.78 5.94
C ILE A 78 -0.86 0.06 4.62
N ILE A 79 -1.78 -0.90 4.60
CA ILE A 79 -2.29 -1.51 3.37
C ILE A 79 -3.72 -1.04 3.13
N LEU A 80 -3.94 -0.40 1.99
CA LEU A 80 -5.24 0.08 1.54
C LEU A 80 -5.75 -0.78 0.38
N PRO A 81 -7.05 -1.13 0.35
CA PRO A 81 -7.64 -1.67 -0.86
C PRO A 81 -7.69 -0.60 -1.96
N PHE A 82 -7.53 -1.02 -3.20
CA PHE A 82 -7.84 -0.17 -4.35
C PHE A 82 -9.34 0.11 -4.39
N HIS A 83 -9.71 1.30 -4.86
CA HIS A 83 -11.11 1.76 -4.89
C HIS A 83 -12.00 1.01 -5.91
N LYS A 84 -11.40 0.13 -6.70
CA LYS A 84 -12.10 -0.78 -7.62
C LYS A 84 -11.86 -2.22 -7.23
N HIS A 85 -12.85 -3.07 -7.46
CA HIS A 85 -12.75 -4.52 -7.31
C HIS A 85 -12.93 -5.22 -8.65
N GLN A 86 -12.40 -6.43 -8.76
CA GLN A 86 -12.60 -7.26 -9.94
C GLN A 86 -14.01 -7.87 -9.95
N ARG A 87 -14.65 -7.85 -11.11
CA ARG A 87 -15.89 -8.56 -11.44
C ARG A 87 -15.61 -9.97 -11.96
N LEU A 88 -16.66 -10.78 -12.07
CA LEU A 88 -16.59 -12.14 -12.62
C LEU A 88 -16.10 -12.16 -14.08
N ASP A 89 -16.35 -11.09 -14.85
CA ASP A 89 -15.85 -10.92 -16.21
C ASP A 89 -14.40 -10.41 -16.27
N GLY A 90 -13.76 -10.24 -15.12
CA GLY A 90 -12.39 -9.74 -14.98
C GLY A 90 -12.25 -8.22 -15.02
N THR A 91 -13.32 -7.48 -15.28
CA THR A 91 -13.31 -6.01 -15.33
C THR A 91 -13.22 -5.40 -13.93
N LEU A 92 -12.60 -4.21 -13.81
CA LEU A 92 -12.52 -3.48 -12.56
C LEU A 92 -13.71 -2.51 -12.44
N GLU A 93 -14.56 -2.72 -11.44
CA GLU A 93 -15.70 -1.86 -11.13
C GLU A 93 -15.40 -0.98 -9.91
N THR A 94 -15.80 0.30 -9.98
CA THR A 94 -15.73 1.19 -8.82
C THR A 94 -16.89 0.94 -7.88
N THR A 95 -16.62 0.56 -6.63
CA THR A 95 -17.67 0.52 -5.60
C THR A 95 -18.10 1.93 -5.20
N ARG A 96 -17.12 2.78 -4.86
CA ARG A 96 -17.32 4.17 -4.41
C ARG A 96 -16.10 5.00 -4.77
N ASN A 97 -16.33 6.10 -5.50
CA ASN A 97 -15.25 6.97 -5.96
C ASN A 97 -14.56 7.71 -4.82
N GLU A 98 -15.24 7.90 -3.69
CA GLU A 98 -14.74 8.61 -2.50
C GLU A 98 -13.54 7.88 -1.87
N PHE A 99 -13.48 6.54 -1.97
CA PHE A 99 -12.31 5.78 -1.49
C PHE A 99 -11.03 6.10 -2.27
N ARG A 100 -11.16 6.53 -3.53
CA ARG A 100 -10.00 7.03 -4.29
C ARG A 100 -9.41 8.27 -3.62
N TRP A 101 -10.27 9.16 -3.11
CA TRP A 101 -9.84 10.35 -2.41
C TRP A 101 -9.17 10.00 -1.07
N VAL A 102 -9.74 9.06 -0.31
CA VAL A 102 -9.13 8.54 0.92
C VAL A 102 -7.74 7.96 0.63
N ASN A 103 -7.60 7.11 -0.39
CA ASN A 103 -6.30 6.52 -0.75
C ASN A 103 -5.24 7.58 -1.06
N LYS A 104 -5.59 8.61 -1.84
CA LYS A 104 -4.69 9.72 -2.15
C LYS A 104 -4.26 10.48 -0.89
N ARG A 105 -5.22 10.80 -0.02
CA ARG A 105 -4.94 11.52 1.22
C ARG A 105 -4.08 10.70 2.19
N VAL A 106 -4.30 9.40 2.30
CA VAL A 106 -3.42 8.53 3.12
C VAL A 106 -2.01 8.47 2.52
N LEU A 107 -1.86 8.34 1.20
CA LEU A 107 -0.54 8.38 0.54
C LEU A 107 0.22 9.69 0.85
N GLU A 108 -0.48 10.81 0.95
CA GLU A 108 0.11 12.13 1.21
C GLU A 108 0.51 12.35 2.69
N HIS A 109 -0.33 11.86 3.63
CA HIS A 109 -0.22 12.20 5.05
C HIS A 109 0.24 11.04 5.94
N SER A 110 0.53 9.86 5.37
CA SER A 110 0.85 8.67 6.15
C SER A 110 2.14 8.85 6.98
N PRO A 111 2.14 8.40 8.25
CA PRO A 111 3.33 8.40 9.11
C PRO A 111 4.28 7.21 8.84
N CYS A 112 3.98 6.38 7.83
CA CYS A 112 4.74 5.18 7.49
C CYS A 112 4.52 4.79 6.02
N SER A 113 5.15 3.69 5.57
CA SER A 113 5.02 3.22 4.18
C SER A 113 3.57 2.84 3.86
N VAL A 114 3.14 3.00 2.61
CA VAL A 114 1.75 2.72 2.20
C VAL A 114 1.76 1.75 1.04
N GLY A 115 0.94 0.71 1.13
CA GLY A 115 0.66 -0.21 0.03
C GLY A 115 -0.78 -0.03 -0.45
N ILE A 116 -1.01 0.11 -1.75
CA ILE A 116 -2.33 -0.03 -2.36
C ILE A 116 -2.43 -1.40 -3.01
N LEU A 117 -3.37 -2.22 -2.53
CA LEU A 117 -3.62 -3.56 -3.04
C LEU A 117 -4.76 -3.53 -4.07
N VAL A 118 -4.44 -3.79 -5.32
CA VAL A 118 -5.40 -4.14 -6.36
C VAL A 118 -5.65 -5.64 -6.26
N ASP A 119 -6.74 -6.00 -5.59
CA ASP A 119 -7.10 -7.38 -5.36
C ASP A 119 -7.84 -8.00 -6.57
N ARG A 120 -7.33 -9.14 -7.01
CA ARG A 120 -7.87 -10.00 -8.07
C ARG A 120 -8.22 -11.39 -7.54
N GLY A 121 -8.56 -11.47 -6.26
CA GLY A 121 -8.82 -12.73 -5.55
C GLY A 121 -7.56 -13.37 -4.98
N PHE A 122 -6.58 -12.55 -4.56
CA PHE A 122 -5.38 -13.06 -3.90
C PHE A 122 -5.76 -13.86 -2.65
N GLY A 123 -5.23 -15.08 -2.54
CA GLY A 123 -5.58 -16.00 -1.44
C GLY A 123 -6.83 -16.86 -1.69
N GLY A 124 -7.57 -16.64 -2.78
CA GLY A 124 -8.73 -17.45 -3.17
C GLY A 124 -9.92 -17.37 -2.21
N GLY A 125 -10.97 -18.16 -2.48
CA GLY A 125 -12.20 -18.21 -1.66
C GLY A 125 -12.11 -19.13 -0.42
N THR A 126 -10.96 -19.76 -0.19
CA THR A 126 -10.76 -20.76 0.86
C THR A 126 -9.66 -20.34 1.82
N HIS A 127 -9.90 -20.43 3.13
CA HIS A 127 -8.87 -20.22 4.14
C HIS A 127 -7.79 -21.31 4.05
N VAL A 128 -6.72 -21.05 3.30
CA VAL A 128 -5.55 -21.93 3.21
C VAL A 128 -4.74 -21.77 4.50
N SER A 129 -4.44 -22.87 5.19
CA SER A 129 -3.47 -22.88 6.30
C SER A 129 -2.16 -22.29 5.82
N ALA A 130 -1.46 -21.49 6.63
CA ALA A 130 -0.18 -20.90 6.20
C ALA A 130 0.81 -21.98 5.72
N SER A 131 0.83 -23.14 6.38
CA SER A 131 1.65 -24.30 5.97
C SER A 131 1.45 -24.77 4.52
N ASN A 132 0.30 -24.46 3.92
CA ASN A 132 -0.10 -24.91 2.59
C ASN A 132 -0.09 -23.77 1.56
N VAL A 133 0.37 -22.58 1.95
CA VAL A 133 0.59 -21.48 1.00
C VAL A 133 1.62 -21.94 -0.03
N SER A 134 1.28 -21.80 -1.29
CA SER A 134 2.18 -21.97 -2.42
C SER A 134 1.91 -20.81 -3.36
N SER A 135 2.76 -19.80 -3.33
CA SER A 135 2.54 -18.57 -4.10
C SER A 135 3.84 -18.06 -4.70
N THR A 136 3.74 -17.61 -5.94
CA THR A 136 4.82 -16.90 -6.62
C THR A 136 4.57 -15.40 -6.52
N VAL A 137 5.54 -14.68 -5.97
CA VAL A 137 5.53 -13.22 -5.85
C VAL A 137 6.59 -12.66 -6.77
N THR A 138 6.22 -11.70 -7.62
CA THR A 138 7.15 -11.05 -8.54
C THR A 138 7.36 -9.59 -8.14
N VAL A 139 8.61 -9.20 -7.87
CA VAL A 139 9.00 -7.81 -7.64
C VAL A 139 9.55 -7.22 -8.93
N LEU A 140 8.97 -6.11 -9.40
CA LEU A 140 9.53 -5.34 -10.50
C LEU A 140 10.35 -4.18 -9.92
N PHE A 141 11.66 -4.17 -10.17
CA PHE A 141 12.58 -3.24 -9.52
C PHE A 141 13.25 -2.34 -10.56
N PHE A 142 13.01 -1.02 -10.47
CA PHE A 142 13.55 -0.01 -11.39
C PHE A 142 14.61 0.90 -10.72
N GLY A 143 14.94 0.64 -9.45
CA GLY A 143 15.97 1.37 -8.69
C GLY A 143 15.47 2.56 -7.86
N GLY A 144 14.16 2.84 -7.88
CA GLY A 144 13.54 3.90 -7.08
C GLY A 144 13.56 3.64 -5.57
N HIS A 145 13.21 4.66 -4.79
CA HIS A 145 13.09 4.53 -3.33
C HIS A 145 11.89 3.63 -2.96
N ASP A 146 10.79 3.77 -3.69
CA ASP A 146 9.60 2.92 -3.56
C ASP A 146 9.89 1.48 -3.98
N ASP A 147 10.75 1.27 -4.98
CA ASP A 147 11.14 -0.07 -5.41
C ASP A 147 11.97 -0.79 -4.34
N ARG A 148 12.79 -0.06 -3.57
CA ARG A 148 13.53 -0.63 -2.44
C ARG A 148 12.59 -1.06 -1.32
N GLU A 149 11.57 -0.26 -1.02
CA GLU A 149 10.55 -0.63 -0.05
C GLU A 149 9.73 -1.83 -0.52
N ALA A 150 9.33 -1.86 -1.80
CA ALA A 150 8.65 -2.98 -2.45
C ALA A 150 9.49 -4.27 -2.37
N LEU A 151 10.77 -4.20 -2.69
CA LEU A 151 11.69 -5.32 -2.60
C LEU A 151 11.89 -5.79 -1.16
N ALA A 152 12.04 -4.87 -0.20
CA ALA A 152 12.14 -5.22 1.21
C ALA A 152 10.87 -5.95 1.69
N TYR A 153 9.69 -5.49 1.28
CA TYR A 153 8.43 -6.15 1.61
C TYR A 153 8.30 -7.53 0.94
N GLY A 154 8.66 -7.65 -0.34
CA GLY A 154 8.70 -8.94 -1.04
C GLY A 154 9.68 -9.94 -0.43
N ALA A 155 10.87 -9.48 -0.01
CA ALA A 155 11.86 -10.30 0.69
C ALA A 155 11.34 -10.79 2.05
N ARG A 156 10.59 -9.95 2.79
CA ARG A 156 9.91 -10.36 4.02
C ARG A 156 8.83 -11.42 3.75
N MET A 157 8.10 -11.33 2.64
CA MET A 157 7.15 -12.39 2.26
C MET A 157 7.86 -13.73 2.00
N ALA A 158 9.02 -13.70 1.36
CA ALA A 158 9.81 -14.89 1.02
C ALA A 158 10.39 -15.64 2.24
N GLU A 159 10.31 -15.08 3.46
CA GLU A 159 10.63 -15.81 4.69
C GLU A 159 9.65 -16.96 4.95
N HIS A 160 8.47 -16.91 4.33
CA HIS A 160 7.54 -18.03 4.35
C HIS A 160 7.98 -19.11 3.34
N PRO A 161 8.15 -20.38 3.75
CA PRO A 161 8.70 -21.44 2.88
C PRO A 161 7.82 -21.76 1.66
N GLY A 162 6.54 -21.38 1.72
CA GLY A 162 5.58 -21.49 0.64
C GLY A 162 5.58 -20.35 -0.39
N ILE A 163 6.47 -19.36 -0.26
CA ILE A 163 6.52 -18.21 -1.15
C ILE A 163 7.79 -18.26 -1.98
N SER A 164 7.63 -18.33 -3.30
CA SER A 164 8.72 -18.17 -4.27
C SER A 164 8.80 -16.71 -4.70
N LEU A 165 9.96 -16.07 -4.54
CA LEU A 165 10.17 -14.68 -4.90
C LEU A 165 10.99 -14.58 -6.19
N ILE A 166 10.43 -13.90 -7.19
CA ILE A 166 11.10 -13.56 -8.43
C ILE A 166 11.38 -12.06 -8.42
N ILE A 167 12.62 -11.65 -8.69
CA ILE A 167 13.00 -10.25 -8.81
C ILE A 167 13.36 -9.98 -10.26
N VAL A 168 12.68 -9.02 -10.88
CA VAL A 168 12.97 -8.53 -12.23
C VAL A 168 13.56 -7.13 -12.10
N HIS A 169 14.88 -7.04 -12.18
CA HIS A 169 15.61 -5.79 -12.00
C HIS A 169 15.92 -5.13 -13.35
N PHE A 170 15.33 -3.97 -13.60
CA PHE A 170 15.59 -3.14 -14.79
C PHE A 170 16.72 -2.14 -14.52
N ILE A 171 17.89 -2.39 -15.12
CA ILE A 171 19.10 -1.59 -14.95
C ILE A 171 19.29 -0.68 -16.18
N PRO A 172 19.31 0.65 -16.06
CA PRO A 172 19.68 1.50 -17.19
C PRO A 172 21.15 1.28 -17.60
N SER A 173 21.40 1.19 -18.91
CA SER A 173 22.70 1.03 -19.56
C SER A 173 23.10 2.36 -20.19
N ASN A 174 24.31 2.82 -19.87
CA ASN A 174 24.86 4.10 -20.31
C ASN A 174 25.66 4.00 -21.63
N ASP A 175 25.34 3.07 -22.53
CA ASP A 175 26.06 2.97 -23.81
C ASP A 175 25.74 4.18 -24.71
N ILE A 176 26.80 4.81 -25.21
CA ILE A 176 26.91 6.23 -25.63
C ILE A 176 26.07 6.64 -26.87
N MET A 177 25.15 5.82 -27.38
CA MET A 177 24.27 6.21 -28.51
C MET A 177 22.82 5.71 -28.43
N GLY A 178 22.36 5.29 -27.25
CA GLY A 178 20.96 4.89 -27.06
C GLY A 178 20.78 4.29 -25.68
N GLN A 179 19.79 4.77 -24.94
CA GLN A 179 19.56 4.34 -23.56
C GLN A 179 18.99 2.91 -23.57
N MET A 180 19.84 1.93 -23.26
CA MET A 180 19.48 0.51 -23.19
C MET A 180 19.16 0.12 -21.74
N VAL A 181 18.37 -0.91 -21.48
CA VAL A 181 18.02 -1.40 -20.14
C VAL A 181 18.44 -2.86 -20.04
N LYS A 182 19.20 -3.25 -19.02
CA LYS A 182 19.57 -4.64 -18.76
C LYS A 182 18.62 -5.21 -17.72
N VAL A 183 17.98 -6.33 -18.01
CA VAL A 183 17.17 -7.04 -17.02
C VAL A 183 18.01 -8.09 -16.31
N ASP A 184 18.10 -8.02 -14.98
CA ASP A 184 18.71 -9.05 -14.14
C ASP A 184 17.60 -9.83 -13.43
N ILE A 185 17.57 -11.14 -13.69
CA ILE A 185 16.68 -12.12 -13.07
C ILE A 185 17.58 -12.97 -12.20
N THR A 186 17.19 -13.24 -10.96
CA THR A 186 17.90 -14.18 -10.06
C THR A 186 18.26 -15.46 -10.83
N ASP A 187 19.55 -15.58 -11.16
CA ASP A 187 20.25 -16.54 -12.03
C ASP A 187 20.06 -16.40 -13.57
N GLU A 188 21.13 -15.89 -14.20
CA GLU A 188 21.68 -16.28 -15.53
C GLU A 188 21.26 -15.61 -16.85
N SER A 189 20.46 -14.52 -16.94
CA SER A 189 20.39 -13.80 -18.24
C SER A 189 20.19 -12.29 -18.14
N LYS A 190 21.28 -11.55 -18.46
CA LYS A 190 21.21 -10.12 -18.76
C LYS A 190 20.68 -9.94 -20.18
N ARG A 191 19.43 -9.50 -20.32
CA ARG A 191 18.82 -9.19 -21.62
C ARG A 191 18.84 -7.67 -21.86
N PRO A 192 19.39 -7.17 -22.99
CA PRO A 192 19.28 -5.76 -23.35
C PRO A 192 17.84 -5.45 -23.81
N VAL A 193 17.35 -4.28 -23.44
CA VAL A 193 15.98 -3.81 -23.67
C VAL A 193 16.05 -2.36 -24.14
N ASN A 194 15.46 -2.08 -25.30
CA ASN A 194 15.63 -0.79 -25.98
C ASN A 194 14.33 0.01 -26.10
N SER A 195 13.20 -0.51 -25.61
CA SER A 195 11.89 0.15 -25.76
C SER A 195 10.91 -0.14 -24.60
N ALA A 196 9.94 0.76 -24.41
CA ALA A 196 8.80 0.57 -23.51
C ALA A 196 8.06 -0.75 -23.79
N LYS A 197 7.90 -1.08 -25.08
CA LYS A 197 7.21 -2.29 -25.54
C LYS A 197 7.93 -3.55 -25.08
N GLU A 198 9.25 -3.60 -25.19
CA GLU A 198 10.03 -4.75 -24.71
C GLU A 198 9.93 -4.92 -23.19
N ILE A 199 9.90 -3.82 -22.42
CA ILE A 199 9.66 -3.87 -20.96
C ILE A 199 8.31 -4.52 -20.68
N VAL A 200 7.26 -4.10 -21.37
CA VAL A 200 5.92 -4.68 -21.22
C VAL A 200 5.91 -6.17 -21.55
N GLU A 201 6.59 -6.61 -22.62
CA GLU A 201 6.68 -8.02 -22.98
C GLU A 201 7.43 -8.85 -21.91
N ILE A 202 8.50 -8.30 -21.32
CA ILE A 202 9.19 -8.95 -20.20
C ILE A 202 8.26 -9.07 -18.99
N VAL A 203 7.55 -8.00 -18.63
CA VAL A 203 6.61 -8.05 -17.50
C VAL A 203 5.49 -9.09 -17.75
N LYS A 204 5.06 -9.27 -19.00
CA LYS A 204 4.11 -10.34 -19.38
C LYS A 204 4.68 -11.74 -19.21
N GLU A 205 5.98 -11.96 -19.46
CA GLU A 205 6.67 -13.24 -19.22
C GLU A 205 6.48 -13.72 -17.77
N PHE A 206 6.44 -12.77 -16.82
CA PHE A 206 6.26 -13.02 -15.38
C PHE A 206 4.82 -12.85 -14.87
N SER A 207 3.85 -12.72 -15.77
CA SER A 207 2.42 -12.59 -15.42
C SER A 207 1.81 -13.84 -14.78
N ARG A 208 2.50 -14.99 -14.86
CA ARG A 208 2.15 -16.25 -14.18
C ARG A 208 2.63 -16.26 -12.71
N CYS A 209 2.30 -15.20 -11.98
CA CYS A 209 2.51 -15.10 -10.55
C CYS A 209 1.16 -14.88 -9.83
N ASN A 210 1.18 -14.92 -8.51
CA ASN A 210 -0.01 -14.65 -7.69
C ASN A 210 -0.09 -13.17 -7.31
N LEU A 211 1.06 -12.52 -7.12
CA LEU A 211 1.17 -11.13 -6.69
C LEU A 211 2.36 -10.44 -7.36
N PHE A 212 2.10 -9.28 -7.96
CA PHE A 212 3.13 -8.31 -8.26
C PHE A 212 3.33 -7.36 -7.09
N VAL A 213 4.58 -7.07 -6.73
CA VAL A 213 4.94 -6.02 -5.77
C VAL A 213 5.81 -5.00 -6.49
N VAL A 214 5.39 -3.74 -6.52
CA VAL A 214 6.03 -2.70 -7.34
C VAL A 214 6.12 -1.39 -6.57
N GLY A 215 7.15 -0.59 -6.83
CA GLY A 215 7.20 0.77 -6.31
C GLY A 215 6.21 1.70 -7.03
N ARG A 216 5.64 2.66 -6.29
CA ARG A 216 4.73 3.68 -6.84
C ARG A 216 5.49 4.66 -7.75
N MET A 217 6.67 5.09 -7.34
CA MET A 217 7.50 6.05 -8.08
C MET A 217 8.81 5.40 -8.55
N PRO A 218 8.77 4.65 -9.67
CA PRO A 218 9.97 4.13 -10.29
C PRO A 218 10.83 5.30 -10.82
N VAL A 219 12.14 5.14 -10.78
CA VAL A 219 13.09 6.19 -11.19
C VAL A 219 13.84 5.76 -12.45
N GLY A 220 14.21 6.74 -13.27
CA GLY A 220 15.08 6.54 -14.42
C GLY A 220 14.32 6.52 -15.77
N PRO A 221 15.07 6.36 -16.87
CA PRO A 221 14.52 6.42 -18.23
C PRO A 221 13.47 5.33 -18.50
N VAL A 222 13.62 4.19 -17.83
CA VAL A 222 12.72 3.04 -17.90
C VAL A 222 11.34 3.39 -17.36
N ALA A 223 11.30 4.10 -16.23
CA ALA A 223 10.08 4.61 -15.62
C ALA A 223 9.39 5.64 -16.52
N ALA A 224 10.16 6.55 -17.13
CA ALA A 224 9.64 7.55 -18.05
C ALA A 224 8.99 6.89 -19.28
N ALA A 225 9.58 5.82 -19.80
CA ALA A 225 9.05 5.06 -20.93
C ALA A 225 7.71 4.36 -20.64
N LEU A 226 7.43 4.04 -19.36
CA LEU A 226 6.16 3.44 -18.92
C LEU A 226 5.12 4.48 -18.49
N THR A 227 5.45 5.77 -18.54
CA THR A 227 4.55 6.86 -18.17
C THR A 227 3.56 7.13 -19.31
N GLU A 228 2.59 6.23 -19.48
CA GLU A 228 1.42 6.47 -20.32
C GLU A 228 0.39 7.37 -19.61
N LYS A 229 -0.70 7.75 -20.30
CA LYS A 229 -1.78 8.58 -19.79
C LYS A 229 -2.42 7.91 -18.56
N ALA A 230 -1.93 8.26 -17.36
CA ALA A 230 -2.26 7.57 -16.13
C ALA A 230 -3.73 7.75 -15.73
N GLU A 231 -4.52 6.68 -15.84
CA GLU A 231 -5.91 6.66 -15.36
C GLU A 231 -5.96 6.75 -13.81
N TYR A 232 -4.97 6.14 -13.15
CA TYR A 232 -4.83 6.07 -11.69
C TYR A 232 -3.43 6.53 -11.24
N PRO A 233 -3.12 7.84 -11.18
CA PRO A 233 -1.84 8.36 -10.70
C PRO A 233 -1.47 7.90 -9.27
N GLU A 234 -2.44 7.50 -8.45
CA GLU A 234 -2.19 6.88 -7.15
C GLU A 234 -1.42 5.54 -7.24
N LEU A 235 -1.52 4.82 -8.35
CA LEU A 235 -0.83 3.53 -8.57
C LEU A 235 0.55 3.69 -9.23
N GLY A 236 0.90 4.89 -9.69
CA GLY A 236 2.14 5.10 -10.43
C GLY A 236 2.17 4.44 -11.82
N PRO A 237 3.24 4.62 -12.62
CA PRO A 237 3.32 4.13 -13.99
C PRO A 237 3.17 2.60 -14.10
N VAL A 238 3.91 1.86 -13.27
CA VAL A 238 3.95 0.39 -13.30
C VAL A 238 2.63 -0.20 -12.78
N GLY A 239 2.09 0.35 -11.70
CA GLY A 239 0.79 -0.06 -11.19
C GLY A 239 -0.32 0.19 -12.22
N ASN A 240 -0.32 1.36 -12.88
CA ASN A 240 -1.27 1.65 -13.98
C ASN A 240 -1.17 0.63 -15.10
N LEU A 241 0.04 0.33 -15.60
CA LEU A 241 0.25 -0.68 -16.63
C LEU A 241 -0.38 -2.02 -16.23
N LEU A 242 -0.07 -2.52 -15.03
CA LEU A 242 -0.56 -3.80 -14.52
C LEU A 242 -2.07 -3.81 -14.24
N THR A 243 -2.72 -2.65 -14.17
CA THR A 243 -4.18 -2.51 -14.03
C THR A 243 -4.91 -2.16 -15.32
N SER A 244 -4.17 -1.85 -16.39
CA SER A 244 -4.73 -1.46 -17.66
C SER A 244 -5.38 -2.65 -18.39
N ASN A 245 -6.39 -2.38 -19.20
CA ASN A 245 -7.05 -3.39 -20.03
C ASN A 245 -6.10 -4.01 -21.08
N GLY A 246 -4.98 -3.37 -21.40
CA GLY A 246 -3.96 -3.87 -22.31
C GLY A 246 -3.03 -4.94 -21.70
N PHE A 247 -3.10 -5.14 -20.37
CA PHE A 247 -2.31 -6.11 -19.64
C PHE A 247 -3.22 -7.15 -18.97
N THR A 248 -3.32 -8.34 -19.56
CA THR A 248 -4.14 -9.42 -19.03
C THR A 248 -3.35 -10.22 -18.00
N THR A 249 -3.72 -10.08 -16.72
CA THR A 249 -3.19 -10.91 -15.63
C THR A 249 -4.25 -11.19 -14.58
N SER A 250 -4.20 -12.39 -13.99
CA SER A 250 -4.96 -12.73 -12.79
C SER A 250 -4.20 -12.40 -11.49
N ALA A 251 -2.92 -12.04 -11.59
CA ALA A 251 -2.12 -11.69 -10.43
C ALA A 251 -2.66 -10.41 -9.77
N SER A 252 -2.72 -10.38 -8.44
CA SER A 252 -3.00 -9.13 -7.73
C SER A 252 -1.78 -8.21 -7.78
N VAL A 253 -1.96 -6.92 -7.49
CA VAL A 253 -0.88 -5.92 -7.55
C VAL A 253 -0.82 -5.16 -6.24
N LEU A 254 0.32 -5.18 -5.58
CA LEU A 254 0.62 -4.33 -4.44
C LEU A 254 1.57 -3.21 -4.88
N VAL A 255 1.05 -2.00 -4.94
CA VAL A 255 1.84 -0.79 -5.21
C VAL A 255 2.31 -0.21 -3.90
N VAL A 256 3.62 -0.09 -3.71
CA VAL A 256 4.25 0.35 -2.46
C VAL A 256 4.82 1.75 -2.63
N GLN A 257 4.51 2.62 -1.67
CA GLN A 257 5.16 3.91 -1.47
C GLN A 257 5.96 3.86 -0.16
N GLN A 258 7.24 4.20 -0.25
CA GLN A 258 8.12 4.35 0.89
C GLN A 258 7.70 5.55 1.75
N TYR A 259 7.83 5.40 3.07
CA TYR A 259 7.76 6.55 3.97
C TYR A 259 8.92 7.52 3.74
N ASN A 260 8.60 8.75 3.34
CA ASN A 260 9.56 9.85 3.34
C ASN A 260 9.20 10.78 4.51
N GLY A 261 10.00 10.76 5.58
CA GLY A 261 9.80 11.60 6.78
C GLY A 261 9.98 13.11 6.56
N SER A 262 10.03 13.57 5.31
CA SER A 262 10.24 14.97 4.93
C SER A 262 8.98 15.84 4.97
N THR A 263 7.79 15.28 5.25
CA THR A 263 6.52 16.03 5.21
C THR A 263 6.16 16.79 6.50
N THR A 264 7.04 16.82 7.51
CA THR A 264 6.77 17.51 8.80
C THR A 264 7.66 18.75 9.04
N SER A 265 8.12 19.43 7.99
CA SER A 265 8.89 20.69 8.14
C SER A 265 8.32 21.88 7.37
N GLN A 266 7.00 21.93 7.14
CA GLN A 266 6.31 23.16 6.70
C GLN A 266 5.12 23.49 7.62
N LEU A 267 5.41 23.66 8.90
CA LEU A 267 4.61 24.47 9.83
C LEU A 267 5.56 25.19 10.79
N SER A 268 6.41 26.07 10.24
CA SER A 268 7.11 27.09 11.03
C SER A 268 7.61 28.22 10.14
N SER A 269 6.71 29.06 9.65
CA SER A 269 7.04 30.46 9.33
C SER A 269 5.77 31.30 9.16
N SER A 270 5.13 31.62 10.28
CA SER A 270 4.36 32.86 10.38
C SER A 270 4.65 33.50 11.74
N SER A 271 5.63 34.39 11.69
CA SER A 271 5.83 35.59 12.50
C SER A 271 4.97 35.73 13.76
N SER A 272 5.56 35.49 14.93
CA SER A 272 5.15 36.17 16.16
C SER A 272 6.23 37.17 16.53
N THR A 273 5.93 38.43 16.25
CA THR A 273 6.65 39.60 16.78
C THR A 273 6.63 39.50 18.30
N LYS A 274 7.78 39.21 18.92
CA LYS A 274 7.94 39.34 20.37
C LYS A 274 8.02 40.82 20.70
N ILE A 275 6.97 41.35 21.34
CA ILE A 275 7.08 42.57 22.13
C ILE A 275 7.95 42.21 23.34
N VAL A 276 9.08 42.90 23.47
CA VAL A 276 9.97 42.81 24.63
C VAL A 276 9.51 43.92 25.59
N GLU A 277 8.82 43.55 26.66
CA GLU A 277 8.70 44.42 27.83
C GLU A 277 10.00 44.31 28.64
N LEU A 278 10.64 45.46 28.84
CA LEU A 278 11.81 45.61 29.72
C LEU A 278 11.33 45.61 31.18
N PRO A 279 12.13 45.10 32.12
CA PRO A 279 11.78 45.12 33.54
C PRO A 279 11.79 46.56 34.05
N GLU A 280 10.73 46.94 34.78
CA GLU A 280 10.72 48.16 35.59
C GLU A 280 11.72 47.97 36.75
N ASP A 281 12.68 48.90 36.81
CA ASP A 281 13.75 48.93 37.80
C ASP A 281 13.22 49.66 39.05
N ASP A 282 12.96 48.89 40.10
CA ASP A 282 12.70 49.44 41.44
C ASP A 282 14.03 49.94 42.04
N SER A 283 14.26 51.25 42.01
CA SER A 283 15.15 51.90 42.97
C SER A 283 14.68 53.30 43.36
N GLU A 284 14.64 53.49 44.67
CA GLU A 284 14.16 54.63 45.46
C GLU A 284 14.95 55.92 45.21
N THR A 285 14.31 57.09 45.39
CA THR A 285 14.65 58.13 46.40
C THR A 285 14.18 59.52 45.98
N GLY A 286 13.48 60.20 46.88
CA GLY A 286 13.02 61.59 46.77
C GLY A 286 11.88 61.89 47.71
#